data_AF-A0A7X3I4U8-F1
#
_entry.id   AF-A0A7X3I4U8-F1
#
_cell.length_a   1.000
_cell.length_b   1.000
_cell.length_c   1.000
_cell.angle_alpha   90.00
_cell.angle_beta   90.00
_cell.angle_gamma   90.00
#
_symmetry.space_group_name_H-M   'P 1'
#
loop_
_entity.id
_entity.type
_entity.pdbx_description
1 polymer ?
#
loop_
_entity_poly.entity_id
_entity_poly.type
_entity_poly.pdbx_seq_one_letter_code
_entity_poly.pdbx_strand_id
1 'polypeptide(L)' 'MTADEIQDLNRARAALARQRNAIARRIGGLDVAPISMSEDLTRTLLAIEAVDRALVDAGQPHVDIGPHPEA' A
#
# COMPACT_ATOMS: atom_id res chain seq x y z
N MET A 1 -9.42 -18.20 3.43
CA MET A 1 -9.84 -16.80 3.30
C MET A 1 -11.17 -16.77 2.55
N THR A 2 -12.19 -16.16 3.14
CA THR A 2 -13.49 -15.96 2.49
C THR A 2 -13.42 -14.83 1.47
N ALA A 3 -14.43 -14.71 0.61
CA ALA A 3 -14.51 -13.61 -0.35
C ALA A 3 -14.56 -12.24 0.34
N ASP A 4 -15.25 -12.15 1.49
CA ASP A 4 -15.33 -10.91 2.26
C ASP A 4 -13.98 -10.53 2.87
N GLU A 5 -13.23 -11.51 3.42
CA GLU A 5 -11.87 -11.28 3.93
C GLU A 5 -10.90 -10.82 2.83
N ILE A 6 -11.00 -11.40 1.62
CA ILE A 6 -10.24 -10.94 0.44
C ILE A 6 -10.58 -9.50 0.10
N GLN A 7 -11.86 -9.13 0.15
CA GLN A 7 -12.30 -7.78 -0.14
C GLN A 7 -11.78 -6.77 0.90
N ASP A 8 -11.82 -7.15 2.17
CA ASP A 8 -11.30 -6.33 3.27
C ASP A 8 -9.78 -6.12 3.17
N LEU A 9 -9.03 -7.16 2.81
CA LEU A 9 -7.59 -7.04 2.55
C LEU A 9 -7.31 -6.11 1.36
N ASN A 10 -8.07 -6.20 0.28
CA ASN A 10 -7.92 -5.27 -0.85
C ASN A 10 -8.26 -3.81 -0.46
N ARG A 11 -9.29 -3.59 0.36
CA ARG A 11 -9.61 -2.27 0.91
C ARG A 11 -8.48 -1.73 1.79
N ALA A 12 -7.94 -2.58 2.68
CA ALA A 12 -6.82 -2.25 3.55
C ALA A 12 -5.58 -1.87 2.72
N ARG A 13 -5.25 -2.68 1.70
CA ARG A 13 -4.14 -2.39 0.78
C ARG A 13 -4.30 -1.04 0.09
N ALA A 14 -5.50 -0.74 -0.42
CA ALA A 14 -5.78 0.53 -1.08
C ALA A 14 -5.62 1.73 -0.13
N ALA A 15 -6.04 1.58 1.14
CA ALA A 15 -5.83 2.60 2.16
C ALA A 15 -4.34 2.83 2.47
N LEU A 16 -3.58 1.74 2.64
CA LEU A 16 -2.13 1.80 2.86
C LEU A 16 -1.39 2.43 1.68
N ALA A 17 -1.77 2.13 0.45
CA ALA A 17 -1.20 2.74 -0.75
C ALA A 17 -1.42 4.26 -0.79
N ARG A 18 -2.62 4.74 -0.40
CA ARG A 18 -2.90 6.18 -0.25
C ARG A 18 -2.03 6.80 0.84
N GLN A 19 -1.87 6.13 1.98
CA GLN A 19 -1.03 6.59 3.07
C GLN A 19 0.45 6.69 2.66
N ARG A 20 0.98 5.65 2.02
CA ARG A 20 2.35 5.63 1.44
C ARG A 20 2.56 6.83 0.52
N ASN A 21 1.62 7.07 -0.40
CA ASN A 21 1.71 8.19 -1.34
C ASN A 21 1.68 9.55 -0.62
N ALA A 22 0.86 9.70 0.42
CA ALA A 22 0.81 10.93 1.21
C ALA A 22 2.11 11.19 1.98
N ILE A 23 2.69 10.15 2.60
CA ILE A 23 3.98 10.27 3.31
C ILE A 23 5.11 10.61 2.32
N ALA A 24 5.18 9.90 1.19
CA ALA A 24 6.19 10.16 0.16
C ALA A 24 6.12 11.59 -0.39
N ARG A 25 4.92 12.12 -0.63
CA ARG A 25 4.72 13.52 -1.05
C ARG A 25 5.20 14.51 0.01
N ARG A 26 4.94 14.23 1.29
CA ARG A 26 5.40 15.10 2.40
C ARG A 26 6.92 15.10 2.50
N ILE A 27 7.56 13.92 2.45
CA ILE A 27 9.02 13.79 2.46
C ILE A 27 9.65 14.55 1.29
N GLY A 28 9.12 14.38 0.07
CA GLY A 28 9.66 15.04 -1.13
C GLY A 28 9.46 16.56 -1.16
N GLY A 29 8.62 17.11 -0.28
CA GLY A 29 8.42 18.56 -0.12
C GLY A 29 9.33 19.20 0.93
N LEU A 30 10.21 18.45 1.58
CA LEU A 30 11.11 18.93 2.62
C LEU A 30 12.56 18.89 2.13
N ASP A 31 13.34 19.92 2.45
CA ASP A 31 14.79 19.92 2.19
C ASP A 31 15.51 18.84 3.00
N VAL A 32 15.07 18.64 4.25
CA VAL A 32 15.53 17.57 5.13
C VAL A 32 14.33 16.99 5.88
N ALA A 33 13.95 15.77 5.55
CA ALA A 33 12.87 15.07 6.23
C ALA A 33 13.35 14.51 7.59
N PRO A 34 12.54 14.62 8.66
CA PRO A 34 12.82 13.95 9.93
C PRO A 34 12.89 12.43 9.76
N ILE A 35 13.78 11.77 10.51
CA ILE A 35 13.92 10.30 10.51
C ILE A 35 12.58 9.60 10.79
N SER A 36 11.75 10.15 11.68
CA SER A 36 10.43 9.60 12.01
C SER A 36 9.51 9.47 10.79
N MET A 37 9.58 10.39 9.81
CA MET A 37 8.80 10.26 8.57
C MET A 37 9.29 9.10 7.70
N SER A 38 10.61 8.87 7.65
CA SER A 38 11.19 7.71 6.95
C SER A 38 10.80 6.40 7.63
N GLU A 39 10.75 6.37 8.96
CA GLU A 39 10.25 5.22 9.72
C GLU A 39 8.76 4.97 9.48
N ASP A 40 7.94 6.01 9.47
CA ASP A 40 6.50 5.89 9.17
C ASP A 40 6.26 5.37 7.75
N LEU A 41 7.05 5.84 6.77
CA LEU A 41 7.01 5.31 5.41
C LEU A 41 7.39 3.83 5.39
N THR A 42 8.46 3.46 6.08
CA THR A 42 8.94 2.07 6.16
C THR A 42 7.90 1.15 6.78
N ARG A 43 7.28 1.55 7.90
CA ARG A 43 6.19 0.79 8.55
C ARG A 43 5.00 0.62 7.61
N THR A 44 4.65 1.66 6.84
CA THR A 44 3.56 1.59 5.85
C THR A 44 3.90 0.61 4.72
N LEU A 45 5.13 0.59 4.23
CA LEU A 45 5.57 -0.33 3.19
C LEU A 45 5.54 -1.79 3.67
N LEU A 46 6.01 -2.06 4.89
CA LEU A 46 5.95 -3.39 5.50
C LEU A 46 4.50 -3.87 5.68
N ALA A 47 3.58 -2.97 6.04
CA ALA A 47 2.17 -3.31 6.13
C ALA A 47 1.57 -3.67 4.75
N ILE A 48 1.95 -2.96 3.68
CA ILE A 48 1.53 -3.31 2.31
C ILE A 48 2.06 -4.70 1.93
N GLU A 49 3.34 -4.97 2.17
CA GLU A 49 3.95 -6.26 1.87
C GLU A 49 3.25 -7.41 2.61
N ALA A 50 2.89 -7.21 3.88
CA ALA A 50 2.16 -8.20 4.66
C ALA A 50 0.77 -8.51 4.07
N VAL A 51 0.04 -7.48 3.64
CA VAL A 51 -1.26 -7.65 2.97
C VAL A 51 -1.11 -8.33 1.62
N ASP A 52 -0.10 -7.94 0.84
CA ASP A 52 0.17 -8.53 -0.47
C ASP A 52 0.52 -10.01 -0.36
N ARG A 53 1.33 -10.38 0.65
CA ARG A 53 1.62 -11.79 0.94
C ARG A 53 0.36 -12.56 1.32
N ALA A 54 -0.50 -12.01 2.19
CA ALA A 54 -1.76 -12.67 2.56
C ALA A 54 -2.70 -12.88 1.37
N LEU A 55 -2.75 -11.92 0.45
CA LEU A 55 -3.51 -12.03 -0.79
C LEU A 55 -2.93 -13.08 -1.75
N VAL A 56 -1.61 -13.14 -1.88
CA VAL A 56 -0.91 -14.18 -2.66
C VAL A 56 -1.17 -15.57 -2.09
N ASP A 57 -1.06 -15.74 -0.77
CA ASP A 57 -1.28 -17.02 -0.08
C ASP A 57 -2.72 -17.52 -0.25
N ALA A 58 -3.67 -16.59 -0.44
CA ALA A 58 -5.06 -16.91 -0.74
C ALA A 58 -5.36 -17.15 -2.24
N GLY A 59 -4.34 -17.14 -3.10
CA GLY A 59 -4.49 -17.29 -4.55
C GLY A 59 -5.15 -16.09 -5.23
N GLN A 60 -5.15 -14.93 -4.58
CA GLN A 60 -5.75 -13.68 -5.06
C GLN A 60 -4.71 -12.56 -5.10
N PRO A 61 -3.60 -12.72 -5.86
CA PRO A 61 -2.53 -11.72 -5.88
C PRO A 61 -3.08 -10.36 -6.28
N HIS A 62 -2.68 -9.32 -5.54
CA HIS A 62 -3.06 -7.97 -5.92
C HIS A 62 -2.34 -7.57 -7.21
N VAL A 63 -3.10 -7.40 -8.29
CA VAL A 63 -2.63 -6.82 -9.55
C VAL A 63 -3.00 -5.35 -9.57
N ASP A 64 -1.99 -4.50 -9.44
CA ASP A 64 -2.11 -3.06 -9.71
C ASP A 64 -2.18 -2.91 -11.23
N ILE A 65 -3.37 -3.09 -11.79
CA ILE A 65 -3.65 -2.66 -13.15
C ILE A 65 -3.68 -1.14 -13.06
N GLY A 66 -2.50 -0.52 -13.20
CA GLY A 66 -2.36 0.92 -13.39
C GLY A 66 -3.35 1.40 -14.45
N PRO A 67 -3.71 2.70 -14.47
CA PRO A 67 -4.83 3.20 -15.26
C PRO A 67 -4.81 2.59 -16.65
N HIS A 68 -5.79 1.74 -16.94
CA HIS A 68 -5.93 1.12 -18.24
C HIS A 68 -6.08 2.28 -19.23
N PRO A 69 -5.18 2.44 -20.21
CA PRO A 69 -5.38 3.41 -21.27
C PRO A 69 -6.45 2.83 -22.20
N GLU A 70 -7.71 2.99 -21.82
CA GLU A 70 -8.88 2.82 -22.68
C GLU A 70 -9.60 4.18 -22.72
N ALA A 71 -10.09 4.69 -23.84
CA ALA A 71 -10.07 4.31 -25.24
C ALA A 71 -10.51 5.56 -26.03
#